data_AF-A0A832YD82-F1
#
_entry.id   AF-A0A832YD82-F1
#
_cell.length_a   1.000
_cell.length_b   1.000
_cell.length_c   1.000
_cell.angle_alpha   90.00
_cell.angle_beta   90.00
_cell.angle_gamma   90.00
#
_symmetry.space_group_name_H-M   'P 1'
#
loop_
_entity.id
_entity.type
_entity.pdbx_description
1 polymer ?
#
loop_
_entity_poly.entity_id
_entity_poly.type
_entity_poly.pdbx_seq_one_letter_code
_entity_poly.pdbx_strand_id
1 'polypeptide(L)'
;MNLNIGSDRPYSIWVILLVVTSLLAGGFSGMNASLIRSDSVELELESDNFASGKAAGDWVKSGISDSSSTNGGSPVTSTSYTDSNGNTYLTGFLIGDVKFGTNAISAGQDAFIAKIDSSGNWGMVETADQYAGGGFSWGNDIIVDSTGNIFITGFYAGNISFGSTQLRSTTDSNGDDTTDIFVAKMSSSG
;
A
#
# COMPACT_ATOMS: atom_id res chain seq x y z
N MET A 1 -36.68 -58.90 3.62
CA MET A 1 -38.09 -58.48 3.55
C MET A 1 -38.13 -57.04 4.01
N ASN A 2 -38.47 -56.10 3.13
CA ASN A 2 -38.46 -54.66 3.46
C ASN A 2 -39.76 -54.27 4.17
N LEU A 3 -39.69 -53.33 5.13
CA LEU A 3 -40.83 -52.53 5.58
C LEU A 3 -40.36 -51.15 6.10
N ASN A 4 -41.14 -50.12 5.76
CA ASN A 4 -40.87 -48.67 5.87
C ASN A 4 -42.25 -47.96 5.67
N ILE A 5 -42.55 -46.72 6.04
CA ILE A 5 -41.77 -45.56 6.54
C ILE A 5 -42.59 -44.85 7.65
N GLY A 6 -41.93 -44.23 8.64
CA GLY A 6 -42.49 -43.03 9.32
C GLY A 6 -42.56 -43.08 10.85
N SER A 7 -42.60 -41.93 11.54
CA SER A 7 -42.31 -40.55 11.11
C SER A 7 -41.96 -39.67 12.32
N ASP A 8 -41.43 -38.48 12.03
CA ASP A 8 -41.41 -37.29 12.90
C ASP A 8 -40.41 -37.18 14.09
N ARG A 9 -39.99 -35.93 14.24
CA ARG A 9 -38.88 -35.34 15.02
C ARG A 9 -39.51 -34.29 15.99
N PRO A 10 -38.78 -33.60 16.89
CA PRO A 10 -37.56 -33.95 17.64
C PRO A 10 -37.45 -33.34 19.08
N TYR A 11 -36.28 -33.52 19.72
CA TYR A 11 -35.61 -32.69 20.77
C TYR A 11 -36.37 -32.18 22.01
N SER A 12 -35.83 -32.46 23.21
CA SER A 12 -35.27 -31.40 24.10
C SER A 12 -34.64 -31.95 25.40
N ILE A 13 -33.60 -31.24 25.87
CA ILE A 13 -33.11 -31.15 27.26
C ILE A 13 -32.74 -32.47 27.96
N TRP A 14 -31.48 -32.89 27.75
CA TRP A 14 -30.69 -33.61 28.75
C TRP A 14 -29.71 -32.65 29.41
N VAL A 15 -30.23 -31.86 30.34
CA VAL A 15 -29.44 -31.20 31.39
C VAL A 15 -29.83 -31.88 32.69
N ILE A 16 -28.87 -32.41 33.44
CA ILE A 16 -28.88 -32.42 34.91
C ILE A 16 -27.44 -32.66 35.42
N LEU A 17 -27.15 -31.94 36.49
CA LEU A 17 -25.84 -31.67 37.08
C LEU A 17 -25.61 -32.56 38.30
N LEU A 18 -24.36 -32.96 38.59
CA LEU A 18 -24.00 -33.39 39.95
C LEU A 18 -22.55 -33.01 40.29
N VAL A 19 -22.39 -32.25 41.38
CA VAL A 19 -21.14 -31.69 41.88
C VAL A 19 -20.74 -32.39 43.18
N VAL A 20 -19.47 -32.77 43.33
CA VAL A 20 -18.85 -33.00 44.65
C VAL A 20 -17.42 -32.47 44.64
N THR A 21 -17.05 -31.71 45.66
CA THR A 21 -15.74 -31.06 45.84
C THR A 21 -15.03 -31.55 47.10
N SER A 22 -13.69 -31.61 47.07
CA SER A 22 -12.79 -31.38 48.23
C SER A 22 -11.33 -31.53 47.76
N LEU A 23 -10.58 -30.43 47.58
CA LEU A 23 -9.85 -29.65 48.59
C LEU A 23 -8.44 -30.21 48.89
N LEU A 24 -7.48 -29.82 48.06
CA LEU A 24 -6.13 -29.50 48.50
C LEU A 24 -5.98 -27.97 48.41
N ALA A 25 -5.93 -27.30 49.56
CA ALA A 25 -5.86 -25.85 49.62
C ALA A 25 -4.44 -25.36 49.30
N GLY A 26 -4.29 -24.55 48.25
CA GLY A 26 -2.96 -24.13 47.78
C GLY A 26 -2.95 -23.25 46.53
N GLY A 27 -3.74 -22.18 46.50
CA GLY A 27 -3.44 -21.06 45.60
C GLY A 27 -3.98 -21.06 44.17
N PHE A 28 -5.20 -21.55 43.93
CA PHE A 28 -5.97 -21.16 42.73
C PHE A 28 -7.44 -20.87 43.10
N SER A 29 -7.77 -19.59 43.27
CA SER A 29 -9.16 -19.15 43.41
C SER A 29 -9.82 -19.10 42.03
N GLY A 30 -10.74 -20.02 41.75
CA GLY A 30 -11.65 -19.93 40.58
C GLY A 30 -11.76 -21.14 39.66
N MET A 31 -10.95 -22.19 39.80
CA MET A 31 -10.95 -23.32 38.86
C MET A 31 -11.93 -24.44 39.26
N ASN A 32 -13.12 -24.44 38.64
CA ASN A 32 -14.03 -25.59 38.68
C ASN A 32 -13.62 -26.62 37.60
N ALA A 33 -13.25 -27.82 38.00
CA ALA A 33 -13.00 -28.92 37.08
C ALA A 33 -14.33 -29.50 36.54
N SER A 34 -14.79 -29.00 35.39
CA SER A 34 -15.89 -29.58 34.63
C SER A 34 -15.33 -30.51 33.56
N LEU A 35 -15.92 -31.70 33.39
CA LEU A 35 -15.61 -32.59 32.28
C LEU A 35 -16.19 -32.00 30.98
N ILE A 36 -15.38 -31.23 30.27
CA ILE A 36 -15.71 -30.76 28.92
C ILE A 36 -15.79 -31.99 28.02
N ARG A 37 -17.01 -32.28 27.54
CA ARG A 37 -17.25 -33.24 26.47
C ARG A 37 -16.45 -32.80 25.25
N SER A 38 -15.95 -33.74 24.44
CA SER A 38 -15.11 -33.48 23.27
C SER A 38 -15.86 -32.74 22.15
N ASP A 39 -16.18 -31.48 22.38
CA ASP A 39 -16.48 -30.49 21.36
C ASP A 39 -15.14 -29.86 20.97
N SER A 40 -14.89 -29.77 19.66
CA SER A 40 -13.65 -29.26 19.09
C SER A 40 -13.37 -27.85 19.57
N VAL A 41 -12.27 -27.65 20.30
CA VAL A 41 -11.67 -26.34 20.49
C VAL A 41 -11.08 -25.93 19.15
N GLU A 42 -11.92 -25.33 18.30
CA GLU A 42 -11.43 -24.56 17.17
C GLU A 42 -10.71 -23.34 17.76
N LEU A 43 -9.39 -23.33 17.61
CA LEU A 43 -8.60 -22.13 17.83
C LEU A 43 -8.97 -21.17 16.70
N GLU A 44 -9.93 -20.30 16.96
CA GLU A 44 -10.14 -19.07 16.18
C GLU A 44 -8.87 -18.22 16.30
N LEU A 45 -7.92 -18.51 15.41
CA LEU A 45 -6.91 -17.54 15.04
C LEU A 45 -7.68 -16.41 14.35
N GLU A 46 -7.99 -15.35 15.09
CA GLU A 46 -8.36 -14.07 14.50
C GLU A 46 -7.27 -13.73 13.49
N SER A 47 -7.57 -13.91 12.19
CA SER A 47 -6.64 -13.52 11.16
C SER A 47 -6.65 -11.99 11.16
N ASP A 48 -5.60 -11.40 11.72
CA ASP A 48 -5.29 -9.97 11.57
C ASP A 48 -5.01 -9.68 10.09
N ASN A 49 -6.10 -9.56 9.35
CA ASN A 49 -6.12 -9.21 7.95
C ASN A 49 -6.50 -7.73 7.82
N PHE A 50 -6.18 -7.12 6.69
CA PHE A 50 -6.46 -5.70 6.47
C PHE A 50 -7.94 -5.31 6.54
N ALA A 51 -8.88 -6.27 6.62
CA ALA A 51 -10.30 -6.00 6.83
C ALA A 51 -10.71 -6.02 8.32
N SER A 52 -10.07 -6.82 9.19
CA SER A 52 -10.37 -6.83 10.63
C SER A 52 -9.80 -5.61 11.36
N GLY A 53 -8.64 -5.10 10.92
CA GLY A 53 -8.05 -3.87 11.46
C GLY A 53 -8.67 -2.57 10.95
N LYS A 54 -9.74 -2.63 10.14
CA LYS A 54 -10.24 -1.50 9.37
C LYS A 54 -11.32 -0.69 10.11
N ALA A 55 -11.01 0.55 10.45
CA ALA A 55 -11.99 1.51 10.97
C ALA A 55 -12.93 2.06 9.87
N ALA A 56 -14.03 2.66 10.32
CA ALA A 56 -14.98 3.36 9.45
C ALA A 56 -14.35 4.66 8.93
N GLY A 57 -14.04 4.71 7.63
CA GLY A 57 -13.34 5.82 6.97
C GLY A 57 -12.04 5.38 6.27
N ASP A 58 -11.40 4.31 6.74
CA ASP A 58 -10.14 3.82 6.16
C ASP A 58 -10.30 3.41 4.70
N TRP A 59 -9.20 3.47 3.94
CA TRP A 59 -9.21 3.21 2.51
C TRP A 59 -7.95 2.47 2.07
N VAL A 60 -8.07 1.72 0.96
CA VAL A 60 -6.95 1.20 0.19
C VAL A 60 -7.14 1.70 -1.23
N LYS A 61 -6.08 2.25 -1.83
CA LYS A 61 -6.11 2.86 -3.17
C LYS A 61 -4.90 2.37 -3.94
N SER A 62 -5.12 1.86 -5.15
CA SER A 62 -4.04 1.51 -6.07
C SER A 62 -3.69 2.69 -6.97
N GLY A 63 -2.39 2.86 -7.24
CA GLY A 63 -1.93 3.28 -8.55
C GLY A 63 -1.71 2.01 -9.37
N ILE A 64 -2.12 2.01 -10.64
CA ILE A 64 -2.03 0.82 -11.51
C ILE A 64 -1.33 1.15 -12.80
N SER A 65 -0.57 0.18 -13.32
CA SER A 65 -0.20 0.11 -14.73
C SER A 65 -1.46 0.17 -15.59
N ASP A 66 -1.52 1.06 -16.56
CA ASP A 66 -2.57 1.02 -17.58
C ASP A 66 -2.12 0.10 -18.71
N SER A 67 -2.88 -0.97 -18.95
CA SER A 67 -2.63 -1.93 -20.03
C SER A 67 -3.38 -1.59 -21.32
N SER A 68 -4.03 -0.43 -21.40
CA SER A 68 -4.83 -0.02 -22.56
C SER A 68 -4.04 0.64 -23.70
N SER A 69 -2.75 0.92 -23.49
CA SER A 69 -1.83 1.40 -24.54
C SER A 69 -0.72 0.39 -24.86
N THR A 70 0.10 0.72 -25.86
CA THR A 70 1.14 -0.16 -26.43
C THR A 70 2.27 -0.51 -25.47
N ASN A 71 2.48 0.27 -24.40
CA ASN A 71 3.53 0.06 -23.41
C ASN A 71 2.91 -0.04 -22.01
N GLY A 72 2.54 -1.26 -21.60
CA GLY A 72 2.00 -1.50 -20.26
C GLY A 72 2.97 -1.03 -19.18
N GLY A 73 2.54 -0.05 -18.39
CA GLY A 73 3.45 0.68 -17.50
C GLY A 73 3.87 -0.07 -16.24
N SER A 74 4.74 0.55 -15.44
CA SER A 74 5.14 0.05 -14.12
C SER A 74 5.53 1.19 -13.18
N PRO A 75 4.70 1.51 -12.17
CA PRO A 75 5.09 2.38 -11.07
C PRO A 75 5.86 1.63 -9.99
N VAL A 76 7.02 2.14 -9.59
CA VAL A 76 7.80 1.68 -8.43
C VAL A 76 8.01 2.84 -7.47
N THR A 77 7.31 2.81 -6.33
CA THR A 77 7.53 3.78 -5.23
C THR A 77 8.84 3.47 -4.51
N SER A 78 9.72 4.45 -4.38
CA SER A 78 10.96 4.34 -3.60
C SER A 78 10.78 4.81 -2.16
N THR A 79 10.15 5.97 -1.95
CA THR A 79 9.78 6.47 -0.62
C THR A 79 8.43 7.17 -0.62
N SER A 80 7.94 7.46 0.59
CA SER A 80 6.76 8.27 0.83
C SER A 80 6.98 9.24 1.99
N TYR A 81 6.28 10.36 1.96
CA TYR A 81 6.24 11.36 3.03
C TYR A 81 4.79 11.77 3.30
N THR A 82 4.38 11.84 4.57
CA THR A 82 3.03 12.30 4.95
C THR A 82 3.12 13.64 5.68
N ASP A 83 2.40 14.65 5.18
CA ASP A 83 2.36 15.99 5.80
C ASP A 83 1.44 16.04 7.04
N SER A 84 1.47 17.15 7.77
CA SER A 84 0.64 17.35 8.98
C SER A 84 -0.86 17.40 8.72
N ASN A 85 -1.30 17.47 7.45
CA ASN A 85 -2.71 17.42 7.05
C ASN A 85 -3.14 15.99 6.65
N GLY A 86 -2.22 15.03 6.71
CA GLY A 86 -2.43 13.64 6.30
C GLY A 86 -2.36 13.42 4.79
N ASN A 87 -1.87 14.39 3.99
CA ASN A 87 -1.59 14.12 2.58
C ASN A 87 -0.31 13.30 2.49
N THR A 88 -0.35 12.19 1.74
CA THR A 88 0.85 11.39 1.46
C THR A 88 1.36 11.70 0.06
N TYR A 89 2.66 11.96 -0.02
CA TYR A 89 3.42 12.20 -1.24
C TYR A 89 4.30 10.99 -1.50
N LEU A 90 4.36 10.54 -2.75
CA LEU A 90 5.14 9.38 -3.19
C LEU A 90 6.16 9.85 -4.22
N THR A 91 7.36 9.27 -4.18
CA THR A 91 8.33 9.39 -5.28
C THR A 91 8.93 8.04 -5.63
N GLY A 92 9.62 7.97 -6.76
CA GLY A 92 10.17 6.74 -7.30
C GLY A 92 10.37 6.85 -8.80
N PHE A 93 9.95 5.80 -9.50
CA PHE A 93 10.17 5.59 -10.91
C PHE A 93 8.89 5.12 -11.61
N LEU A 94 8.61 5.66 -12.80
CA LEU A 94 7.59 5.17 -13.72
C LEU A 94 8.24 4.63 -14.98
N ILE A 95 7.61 3.63 -15.60
CA ILE A 95 7.76 3.30 -17.01
C ILE A 95 6.38 3.32 -17.65
N GLY A 96 6.24 3.91 -18.84
CA GLY A 96 5.06 3.74 -19.69
C GLY A 96 3.79 4.33 -19.09
N ASP A 97 2.65 3.71 -19.38
CA ASP A 97 1.35 4.27 -19.03
C ASP A 97 0.89 3.81 -17.64
N VAL A 98 0.64 4.77 -16.76
CA VAL A 98 0.30 4.56 -15.35
C VAL A 98 -0.86 5.46 -14.95
N LYS A 99 -1.74 4.94 -14.09
CA LYS A 99 -2.95 5.63 -13.63
C LYS A 99 -3.06 5.68 -12.11
N PHE A 100 -3.20 6.90 -11.60
CA PHE A 100 -3.45 7.23 -10.20
C PHE A 100 -4.86 7.80 -10.07
N GLY A 101 -5.84 6.91 -9.80
CA GLY A 101 -7.26 7.29 -9.76
C GLY A 101 -7.78 7.68 -11.14
N THR A 102 -8.07 8.97 -11.34
CA THR A 102 -8.46 9.52 -12.65
C THR A 102 -7.28 10.06 -13.45
N ASN A 103 -6.14 10.32 -12.81
CA ASN A 103 -4.97 10.91 -13.47
C ASN A 103 -4.22 9.80 -14.21
N ALA A 104 -4.17 9.89 -15.54
CA ALA A 104 -3.40 8.98 -16.39
C ALA A 104 -2.20 9.74 -16.95
N ILE A 105 -1.01 9.14 -16.84
CA ILE A 105 0.25 9.68 -17.34
C ILE A 105 0.90 8.61 -18.22
N SER A 106 1.47 9.05 -19.34
CA SER A 106 2.38 8.28 -20.16
C SER A 106 3.77 8.85 -19.94
N ALA A 107 4.65 8.06 -19.32
CA ALA A 107 6.02 8.47 -18.98
C ALA A 107 7.05 7.63 -19.75
N GLY A 108 8.25 8.18 -19.91
CA GLY A 108 9.44 7.40 -20.22
C GLY A 108 9.89 6.59 -19.00
N GLN A 109 11.19 6.41 -18.85
CA GLN A 109 11.82 5.87 -17.65
C GLN A 109 12.06 7.01 -16.64
N ASP A 110 11.00 7.54 -16.03
CA ASP A 110 11.03 8.88 -15.43
C ASP A 110 10.75 8.87 -13.92
N ALA A 111 11.42 9.77 -13.20
CA ALA A 111 11.10 10.06 -11.81
C ALA A 111 9.72 10.73 -11.72
N PHE A 112 8.98 10.43 -10.66
CA PHE A 112 7.65 11.01 -10.46
C PHE A 112 7.44 11.54 -9.04
N ILE A 113 6.43 12.40 -8.90
CA ILE A 113 5.80 12.76 -7.64
C ILE A 113 4.31 12.48 -7.78
N ALA A 114 3.71 11.72 -6.84
CA ALA A 114 2.26 11.56 -6.76
C ALA A 114 1.76 11.98 -5.37
N LYS A 115 0.62 12.68 -5.29
CA LYS A 115 -0.03 13.07 -4.04
C LYS A 115 -1.37 12.33 -3.87
N ILE A 116 -1.63 11.83 -2.67
CA ILE A 116 -2.94 11.35 -2.23
C ILE A 116 -3.36 12.09 -0.95
N ASP A 117 -4.60 12.54 -0.87
CA ASP A 117 -5.11 13.22 0.33
C ASP A 117 -5.48 12.23 1.45
N SER A 118 -5.75 12.75 2.65
CA SER A 118 -6.14 11.94 3.81
C SER A 118 -7.48 11.19 3.64
N SER A 119 -8.29 11.56 2.65
CA SER A 119 -9.54 10.90 2.26
C SER A 119 -9.35 9.85 1.16
N GLY A 120 -8.11 9.62 0.71
CA GLY A 120 -7.78 8.63 -0.32
C GLY A 120 -8.10 9.08 -1.74
N ASN A 121 -8.14 10.38 -2.01
CA ASN A 121 -8.28 10.92 -3.36
C ASN A 121 -6.89 11.25 -3.94
N TRP A 122 -6.59 10.68 -5.11
CA TRP A 122 -5.39 11.05 -5.86
C TRP A 122 -5.51 12.49 -6.36
N GLY A 123 -4.52 13.31 -6.02
CA GLY A 123 -4.41 14.71 -6.42
C GLY A 123 -3.39 14.87 -7.55
N MET A 124 -2.46 15.82 -7.38
CA MET A 124 -1.35 16.10 -8.28
C MET A 124 -0.49 14.84 -8.56
N VAL A 125 -0.11 14.65 -9.82
CA VAL A 125 0.95 13.70 -10.23
C VAL A 125 1.78 14.36 -11.33
N GLU A 126 3.10 14.40 -11.14
CA GLU A 126 4.07 15.11 -12.00
C GLU A 126 5.28 14.21 -12.29
N THR A 127 5.97 14.45 -13.42
CA THR A 127 7.09 13.64 -13.91
C THR A 127 8.31 14.47 -14.32
N ALA A 128 9.48 13.82 -14.31
CA ALA A 128 10.75 14.38 -14.77
C ALA A 128 11.01 14.02 -16.25
N ASP A 129 10.16 14.55 -17.14
CA ASP A 129 10.01 14.14 -18.54
C ASP A 129 11.31 14.18 -19.36
N GLN A 130 11.47 13.23 -20.27
CA GLN A 130 12.62 13.15 -21.18
C GLN A 130 12.54 14.16 -22.33
N TYR A 131 13.69 14.60 -22.85
CA TYR A 131 13.73 15.48 -24.01
C TYR A 131 14.85 15.13 -25.03
N ALA A 132 14.72 15.64 -26.27
CA ALA A 132 15.76 15.70 -27.30
C ALA A 132 16.69 14.47 -27.50
N GLY A 133 16.18 13.25 -27.38
CA GLY A 133 16.98 12.01 -27.52
C GLY A 133 16.74 10.98 -26.43
N GLY A 134 16.12 11.38 -25.32
CA GLY A 134 15.76 10.49 -24.22
C GLY A 134 16.74 10.55 -23.05
N GLY A 135 16.44 9.75 -22.04
CA GLY A 135 17.23 9.61 -20.82
C GLY A 135 16.54 8.66 -19.86
N PHE A 136 16.87 8.76 -18.58
CA PHE A 136 16.02 8.24 -17.50
C PHE A 136 16.27 9.01 -16.21
N SER A 137 15.32 8.97 -15.29
CA SER A 137 15.48 9.52 -13.94
C SER A 137 14.81 8.66 -12.88
N TRP A 138 15.27 8.77 -11.64
CA TRP A 138 14.75 8.01 -10.50
C TRP A 138 14.68 8.91 -9.26
N GLY A 139 13.49 9.02 -8.65
CA GLY A 139 13.29 9.71 -7.37
C GLY A 139 13.65 8.82 -6.19
N ASN A 140 14.66 9.20 -5.42
CA ASN A 140 15.17 8.41 -4.28
C ASN A 140 14.58 8.83 -2.93
N ASP A 141 14.27 10.12 -2.74
CA ASP A 141 13.67 10.61 -1.50
C ASP A 141 12.81 11.86 -1.72
N ILE A 142 11.85 12.08 -0.82
CA ILE A 142 10.87 13.19 -0.87
C ILE A 142 10.61 13.76 0.53
N ILE A 143 10.65 15.08 0.66
CA ILE A 143 10.21 15.81 1.85
C ILE A 143 9.30 16.97 1.45
N VAL A 144 8.46 17.43 2.37
CA VAL A 144 7.61 18.61 2.17
C VAL A 144 7.82 19.59 3.32
N ASP A 145 8.04 20.87 3.01
CA ASP A 145 8.20 21.91 4.02
C ASP A 145 6.86 22.40 4.61
N SER A 146 6.91 23.21 5.66
CA SER A 146 5.71 23.74 6.34
C SER A 146 4.89 24.72 5.49
N THR A 147 5.38 25.12 4.31
CA THR A 147 4.63 25.92 3.32
C THR A 147 4.09 25.07 2.17
N GLY A 148 4.31 23.75 2.20
CA GLY A 148 3.85 22.79 1.20
C GLY A 148 4.79 22.66 0.00
N ASN A 149 5.97 23.26 -0.01
CA ASN A 149 6.92 23.01 -1.10
C ASN A 149 7.47 21.59 -0.98
N ILE A 150 7.53 20.90 -2.11
CA ILE A 150 8.01 19.54 -2.22
C ILE A 150 9.47 19.60 -2.66
N PHE A 151 10.34 18.85 -1.98
CA PHE A 151 11.73 18.66 -2.39
C PHE A 151 11.93 17.18 -2.68
N ILE A 152 12.52 16.87 -3.83
CA ILE A 152 12.92 15.52 -4.19
C ILE A 152 14.42 15.45 -4.47
N THR A 153 15.00 14.30 -4.15
CA THR A 153 16.38 13.97 -4.53
C THR A 153 16.39 12.69 -5.35
N GLY A 154 17.40 12.52 -6.19
CA GLY A 154 17.47 11.37 -7.08
C GLY A 154 18.68 11.41 -8.00
N PHE A 155 18.61 10.58 -9.05
CA PHE A 155 19.64 10.50 -10.08
C PHE A 155 19.02 10.40 -11.47
N TYR A 156 19.83 10.69 -12.49
CA TYR A 156 19.41 10.69 -13.88
C TYR A 156 20.59 10.42 -14.83
N ALA A 157 20.27 9.97 -16.04
CA ALA A 157 21.20 9.91 -17.15
C ALA A 157 20.50 10.40 -18.43
N GLY A 158 21.27 10.90 -19.39
CA GLY A 158 20.75 11.51 -20.61
C GLY A 158 20.08 12.86 -20.35
N ASN A 159 18.92 13.06 -20.99
CA ASN A 159 18.21 14.33 -21.04
C ASN A 159 16.90 14.27 -20.23
N ILE A 160 16.78 15.04 -19.14
CA ILE A 160 15.55 15.12 -18.34
C ILE A 160 15.09 16.56 -18.12
N SER A 161 13.81 16.76 -17.85
CA SER A 161 13.23 18.07 -17.61
C SER A 161 12.30 18.09 -16.40
N PHE A 162 12.43 19.14 -15.59
CA PHE A 162 11.51 19.46 -14.50
C PHE A 162 10.73 20.70 -14.94
N GLY A 163 9.59 20.48 -15.61
CA GLY A 163 8.85 21.53 -16.31
C GLY A 163 9.73 22.23 -17.36
N SER A 164 9.96 23.53 -17.19
CA SER A 164 10.81 24.32 -18.10
C SER A 164 12.31 24.19 -17.84
N THR A 165 12.74 23.53 -16.76
CA THR A 165 14.16 23.37 -16.42
C THR A 165 14.70 22.08 -17.01
N GLN A 166 15.59 22.18 -18.01
CA GLN A 166 16.23 21.03 -18.65
C GLN A 166 17.60 20.75 -18.05
N LEU A 167 17.88 19.47 -17.77
CA LEU A 167 19.18 18.96 -17.32
C LEU A 167 19.71 17.92 -18.30
N ARG A 168 21.01 18.03 -18.58
CA ARG A 168 21.79 17.09 -19.39
C ARG A 168 22.83 16.44 -18.48
N SER A 169 22.85 15.11 -18.40
CA SER A 169 23.92 14.42 -17.68
C SER A 169 25.24 14.57 -18.42
N THR A 170 26.35 14.36 -17.72
CA THR A 170 27.66 14.22 -18.33
C THR A 170 27.75 12.93 -19.18
N THR A 171 28.85 12.79 -19.94
CA THR A 171 29.14 11.61 -20.77
C THR A 171 30.53 11.08 -20.46
N ASP A 172 30.72 9.77 -20.58
CA ASP A 172 32.01 9.12 -20.35
C ASP A 172 32.97 9.28 -21.55
N SER A 173 34.12 8.59 -21.50
CA SER A 173 35.12 8.60 -22.59
C SER A 173 34.68 7.89 -23.87
N ASN A 174 33.64 7.06 -23.82
CA ASN A 174 33.05 6.37 -24.97
C ASN A 174 31.92 7.22 -25.62
N GLY A 175 31.44 8.24 -24.90
CA GLY A 175 30.30 9.07 -25.29
C GLY A 175 28.96 8.58 -24.74
N ASP A 176 28.99 7.59 -23.84
CA ASP A 176 27.79 7.06 -23.17
C ASP A 176 27.38 7.97 -22.01
N ASP A 177 26.07 8.05 -21.74
CA ASP A 177 25.52 8.89 -20.67
C ASP A 177 25.89 8.37 -19.29
N THR A 178 26.54 9.21 -18.48
CA THR A 178 26.82 8.90 -17.07
C THR A 178 25.65 9.27 -16.18
N THR A 179 25.62 8.68 -14.98
CA THR A 179 24.62 9.01 -13.97
C THR A 179 25.05 10.22 -13.14
N ASP A 180 24.26 11.28 -13.19
CA ASP A 180 24.39 12.47 -12.34
C ASP A 180 23.27 12.52 -11.29
N ILE A 181 23.47 13.28 -10.21
CA ILE A 181 22.46 13.47 -9.15
C ILE A 181 21.63 14.74 -9.38
N PHE A 182 20.39 14.75 -8.90
CA PHE A 182 19.55 15.95 -8.85
C PHE A 182 18.98 16.21 -7.46
N VAL A 183 18.72 17.49 -7.20
CA VAL A 183 17.84 17.97 -6.12
C VAL A 183 16.89 18.96 -6.77
N ALA A 184 15.58 18.68 -6.73
CA ALA A 184 14.56 19.53 -7.30
C ALA A 184 13.60 20.04 -6.21
N LYS A 185 13.09 21.26 -6.40
CA LYS A 185 12.05 21.85 -5.57
C LYS A 185 10.84 22.19 -6.45
N MET A 186 9.66 21.79 -6.02
CA MET A 186 8.38 22.07 -6.66
C MET A 186 7.45 22.77 -5.67
N SER A 187 6.49 23.55 -6.18
CA SER A 187 5.51 24.22 -5.31
C SER A 187 4.38 23.27 -4.92
N SER A 188 3.52 23.68 -3.97
CA SER A 188 2.35 22.88 -3.58
C SER A 188 1.25 22.79 -4.66
N SER A 189 1.36 23.58 -5.74
CA SER A 189 0.44 23.58 -6.89
C SER A 189 0.97 22.84 -8.12
N GLY A 190 2.19 22.28 -8.06
CA GLY A 190 3.11 22.28 -9.20
C GLY A 190 3.91 23.58 -9.18
#